data_AF-E1F034-F1
#
_entry.id   AF-E1F034-F1
#
_cell.length_a   1.000
_cell.length_b   1.000
_cell.length_c   1.000
_cell.angle_alpha   90.00
_cell.angle_beta   90.00
_cell.angle_gamma   90.00
#
_symmetry.space_group_name_H-M   'P 1'
#
loop_
_entity.id
_entity.type
_entity.pdbx_description
1 polymer ?
#
loop_
_entity_poly.entity_id
_entity_poly.type
_entity_poly.pdbx_seq_one_letter_code
_entity_poly.pdbx_strand_id
1 'polypeptide(L)'
;MCTLKLDVDVVFQLVGSATKSIPGTAYGVLLGARPSETEMRASEFLQVSRLGDNMAPLQSTLRALCGDSDPVAYFVTVPDHLYLRDDTFQNTCKNCVKNLVEGNCVIDFVFLLTLDPYMLEFGILDFKAFTLDVETKEFIEASVEINSDPYEMKQLLTLLKNTPGVEFLVKPPLPNCNALTETLETYTKLIQEHKNEIIRKVLQDKLTVLRKVRDGILAFLDAQNPL
;
A
#
# COMPACT_ATOMS: atom_id res chain seq x y z
N MET A 1 1.52 13.24 20.17
CA MET A 1 1.86 12.89 18.78
C MET A 1 0.58 12.39 18.13
N CYS A 2 0.14 13.00 17.03
CA CYS A 2 -1.10 12.66 16.34
C CYS A 2 -0.80 11.69 15.19
N THR A 3 -1.65 10.69 14.99
CA THR A 3 -1.55 9.73 13.88
C THR A 3 -2.51 10.11 12.77
N LEU A 4 -2.05 10.07 11.52
CA LEU A 4 -2.89 10.20 10.33
C LEU A 4 -3.35 8.82 9.87
N LYS A 5 -4.65 8.56 9.94
CA LYS A 5 -5.26 7.34 9.41
C LYS A 5 -5.83 7.57 8.02
N LEU A 6 -5.47 6.72 7.08
CA LEU A 6 -5.93 6.77 5.69
C LEU A 6 -6.94 5.65 5.44
N ASP A 7 -8.14 5.98 4.96
CA ASP A 7 -9.07 4.97 4.48
C ASP A 7 -8.54 4.31 3.20
N VAL A 8 -8.90 3.04 2.99
CA VAL A 8 -8.35 2.22 1.88
C VAL A 8 -8.65 2.85 0.51
N ASP A 9 -9.84 3.43 0.35
CA ASP A 9 -10.22 4.13 -0.88
C ASP A 9 -9.33 5.35 -1.17
N VAL A 10 -8.96 6.10 -0.13
CA VAL A 10 -8.00 7.22 -0.26
C VAL A 10 -6.64 6.69 -0.70
N VAL A 11 -6.16 5.59 -0.12
CA VAL A 11 -4.89 4.96 -0.52
C VAL A 11 -4.91 4.61 -2.01
N PHE A 12 -5.97 4.00 -2.52
CA PHE A 12 -6.10 3.70 -3.95
C PHE A 12 -6.07 4.96 -4.82
N GLN A 13 -6.74 6.03 -4.41
CA GLN A 13 -6.74 7.29 -5.14
C GLN A 13 -5.36 7.96 -5.15
N LEU A 14 -4.64 7.94 -4.03
CA LEU A 14 -3.27 8.47 -3.92
C LEU A 14 -2.30 7.69 -4.81
N VAL A 15 -2.33 6.36 -4.77
CA VAL A 15 -1.52 5.50 -5.64
C VAL A 15 -1.87 5.72 -7.12
N GLY A 16 -3.16 5.80 -7.45
CA GLY A 16 -3.62 6.08 -8.81
C GLY A 16 -3.21 7.46 -9.33
N SER A 17 -3.16 8.47 -8.46
CA SER A 17 -2.67 9.81 -8.79
C SER A 17 -1.16 9.81 -9.00
N ALA A 18 -0.42 9.19 -8.08
CA ALA A 18 1.04 9.13 -8.10
C ALA A 18 1.59 8.38 -9.32
N THR A 19 0.98 7.24 -9.67
CA THR A 19 1.38 6.45 -10.86
C THR A 19 1.14 7.20 -12.17
N LYS A 20 0.06 7.99 -12.25
CA LYS A 20 -0.25 8.79 -13.45
C LYS A 20 0.62 10.04 -13.58
N SER A 21 1.22 10.51 -12.49
CA SER A 21 1.99 11.76 -12.52
C SER A 21 3.44 11.57 -12.93
N ILE A 22 4.01 10.35 -12.90
CA ILE A 22 5.44 10.09 -13.24
C ILE A 22 5.74 10.52 -14.69
N PRO A 23 6.82 11.29 -14.95
CA PRO A 23 7.91 11.69 -14.04
C PRO A 23 7.67 13.02 -13.27
N GLY A 24 6.48 13.60 -13.38
CA GLY A 24 6.06 14.81 -12.64
C GLY A 24 5.57 14.54 -11.21
N THR A 25 5.06 15.59 -10.59
CA THR A 25 4.59 15.60 -9.20
C THR A 25 3.06 15.67 -9.13
N ALA A 26 2.45 14.76 -8.39
CA ALA A 26 1.05 14.86 -8.00
C ALA A 26 0.92 15.66 -6.70
N TYR A 27 -0.14 16.46 -6.62
CA TYR A 27 -0.50 17.24 -5.44
C TYR A 27 -1.98 16.99 -5.11
N GLY A 28 -2.34 17.19 -3.86
CA GLY A 28 -3.75 17.20 -3.47
C GLY A 28 -3.99 17.54 -2.02
N VAL A 29 -5.25 17.51 -1.63
CA VAL A 29 -5.69 17.73 -0.25
C VAL A 29 -6.49 16.52 0.18
N LEU A 30 -6.17 15.96 1.35
CA LEU A 30 -6.96 14.95 2.00
C LEU A 30 -7.98 15.63 2.89
N LEU A 31 -9.23 15.23 2.77
CA LEU A 31 -10.32 15.69 3.63
C LEU A 31 -10.81 14.54 4.52
N GLY A 32 -11.39 14.91 5.65
CA GLY A 32 -12.05 13.98 6.56
C GLY A 32 -12.33 14.64 7.90
N ALA A 33 -12.02 13.93 8.98
CA ALA A 33 -12.39 14.32 10.32
C ALA A 33 -11.24 14.18 11.32
N ARG A 34 -11.32 14.94 12.41
CA ARG A 34 -10.46 14.78 13.60
C ARG A 34 -11.27 14.13 14.72
N PRO A 35 -11.34 12.78 14.78
CA PRO A 35 -12.14 12.09 15.81
C PRO A 35 -11.58 12.29 17.23
N SER A 36 -10.28 12.54 17.37
CA SER A 36 -9.65 12.83 18.67
C SER A 36 -8.43 13.74 18.54
N GLU A 37 -7.89 14.20 19.66
CA GLU A 37 -6.67 15.02 19.65
C GLU A 37 -5.45 14.26 19.09
N THR A 38 -5.46 12.93 19.18
CA THR A 38 -4.36 12.05 18.79
C THR A 38 -4.57 11.36 17.44
N GLU A 39 -5.72 11.57 16.79
CA GLU A 39 -6.07 10.88 15.56
C GLU A 39 -6.78 11.81 14.59
N MET A 40 -6.29 11.84 13.35
CA MET A 40 -7.02 12.39 12.20
C MET A 40 -7.28 11.28 11.20
N ARG A 41 -8.48 11.29 10.61
CA ARG A 41 -8.89 10.33 9.59
C ARG A 41 -9.10 11.03 8.27
N ALA A 42 -8.42 10.56 7.23
CA ALA A 42 -8.65 10.95 5.86
C ALA A 42 -9.58 9.94 5.17
N SER A 43 -10.73 10.42 4.73
CA SER A 43 -11.76 9.64 4.02
C SER A 43 -11.90 10.06 2.55
N GLU A 44 -11.38 11.23 2.18
CA GLU A 44 -11.52 11.79 0.83
C GLU A 44 -10.19 12.34 0.32
N PHE A 45 -9.96 12.26 -0.99
CA PHE A 45 -8.81 12.87 -1.65
C PHE A 45 -9.23 13.76 -2.81
N LEU A 46 -8.70 14.98 -2.80
CA LEU A 46 -8.89 15.96 -3.85
C LEU A 46 -7.57 16.23 -4.55
N GLN A 47 -7.42 15.69 -5.76
CA GLN A 47 -6.29 16.00 -6.60
C GLN A 47 -6.34 17.47 -7.04
N VAL A 48 -5.23 18.18 -6.87
CA VAL A 48 -5.06 19.55 -7.39
C VAL A 48 -4.13 19.55 -8.59
N SER A 49 -4.41 20.44 -9.53
CA SER A 49 -3.61 20.54 -10.75
C SER A 49 -2.32 21.30 -10.51
N ARG A 50 -2.34 22.26 -9.58
CA ARG A 50 -1.18 23.07 -9.19
C ARG A 50 -1.13 23.28 -7.69
N LEU A 51 0.09 23.47 -7.21
CA LEU A 51 0.36 23.84 -5.83
C LEU A 51 -0.27 25.23 -5.55
N GLY A 52 -1.21 25.29 -4.59
CA GLY A 52 -1.91 26.52 -4.22
C GLY A 52 -3.24 26.78 -4.93
N ASP A 53 -3.80 25.82 -5.67
CA ASP A 53 -5.14 25.94 -6.26
C ASP A 53 -6.21 26.18 -5.14
N ASN A 54 -7.17 27.06 -5.42
CA ASN A 54 -8.24 27.39 -4.46
C ASN A 54 -9.29 26.28 -4.39
N MET A 55 -9.34 25.58 -3.25
CA MET A 55 -10.21 24.42 -3.03
C MET A 55 -11.52 24.75 -2.29
N ALA A 56 -11.71 26.00 -1.86
CA ALA A 56 -12.85 26.40 -1.03
C ALA A 56 -14.24 26.05 -1.62
N PRO A 57 -14.50 26.19 -2.94
CA PRO A 57 -15.81 25.83 -3.51
C PRO A 57 -16.10 24.33 -3.51
N LEU A 58 -15.07 23.50 -3.68
CA LEU A 58 -15.24 22.05 -3.75
C LEU A 58 -15.31 21.44 -2.34
N GLN A 59 -14.53 21.99 -1.41
CA GLN A 59 -14.60 21.65 0.01
C GLN A 59 -15.97 22.00 0.61
N SER A 60 -16.54 23.18 0.31
CA SER A 60 -17.86 23.56 0.81
C SER A 60 -18.97 22.64 0.28
N THR A 61 -18.83 22.17 -0.95
CA THR A 61 -19.75 21.21 -1.56
C THR A 61 -19.66 19.85 -0.86
N LEU A 62 -18.45 19.35 -0.60
CA LEU A 62 -18.26 18.08 0.11
C LEU A 62 -18.73 18.14 1.56
N ARG A 63 -18.41 19.22 2.29
CA ARG A 63 -18.92 19.43 3.65
C ARG A 63 -20.45 19.41 3.69
N ALA A 64 -21.12 19.95 2.67
CA ALA A 64 -22.59 19.92 2.58
C ALA A 64 -23.17 18.52 2.31
N LEU A 65 -22.41 17.61 1.67
CA LEU A 65 -22.85 16.26 1.32
C LEU A 65 -22.45 15.21 2.36
N CYS A 66 -21.22 15.29 2.86
CA CYS A 66 -20.59 14.28 3.71
C CYS A 66 -20.52 14.70 5.19
N GLY A 67 -20.81 15.97 5.52
CA GLY A 67 -20.77 16.51 6.87
C GLY A 67 -19.36 16.88 7.32
N ASP A 68 -18.48 15.88 7.48
CA ASP A 68 -17.12 16.03 8.01
C ASP A 68 -16.06 15.87 6.90
N SER A 69 -15.80 16.96 6.18
CA SER A 69 -14.81 17.05 5.09
C SER A 69 -13.82 18.19 5.32
N ASP A 70 -13.22 18.21 6.50
CA ASP A 70 -12.19 19.18 6.85
C ASP A 70 -10.82 18.76 6.30
N PRO A 71 -9.99 19.69 5.80
CA PRO A 71 -8.60 19.43 5.48
C PRO A 71 -7.85 18.75 6.64
N VAL A 72 -7.36 17.54 6.39
CA VAL A 72 -6.54 16.77 7.35
C VAL A 72 -5.09 16.65 6.91
N ALA A 73 -4.82 16.63 5.60
CA ALA A 73 -3.44 16.61 5.09
C ALA A 73 -3.31 17.29 3.73
N TYR A 74 -2.15 17.88 3.47
CA TYR A 74 -1.68 18.21 2.13
C TYR A 74 -0.85 17.06 1.58
N PHE A 75 -1.15 16.60 0.38
CA PHE A 75 -0.45 15.50 -0.28
C PHE A 75 0.48 15.98 -1.38
N VAL A 76 1.65 15.36 -1.46
CA VAL A 76 2.60 15.56 -2.54
C VAL A 76 3.40 14.28 -2.81
N THR A 77 3.60 13.93 -4.07
CA THR A 77 4.54 12.85 -4.42
C THR A 77 5.97 13.37 -4.43
N VAL A 78 6.87 12.70 -3.74
CA VAL A 78 8.27 13.11 -3.66
C VAL A 78 9.16 11.94 -4.03
N PRO A 79 9.85 11.98 -5.18
CA PRO A 79 10.82 10.96 -5.55
C PRO A 79 12.12 11.15 -4.77
N ASP A 80 12.61 10.12 -4.10
CA ASP A 80 13.80 10.16 -3.24
C ASP A 80 13.70 11.21 -2.11
N HIS A 81 13.82 10.78 -0.85
CA HIS A 81 13.71 11.64 0.34
C HIS A 81 14.75 12.80 0.45
N LEU A 82 15.60 12.99 -0.55
CA LEU A 82 16.59 14.06 -0.65
C LEU A 82 15.96 15.47 -0.66
N TYR A 83 14.73 15.64 -1.15
CA TYR A 83 14.12 16.97 -1.34
C TYR A 83 13.52 17.62 -0.09
N LEU A 84 13.28 16.87 0.99
CA LEU A 84 13.00 17.48 2.29
C LEU A 84 14.23 18.19 2.87
N ARG A 85 15.38 18.25 2.19
CA ARG A 85 16.51 19.13 2.54
C ARG A 85 16.56 20.43 1.73
N ASP A 86 15.77 20.58 0.67
CA ASP A 86 15.71 21.83 -0.09
C ASP A 86 14.80 22.83 0.64
N ASP A 87 15.40 23.88 1.18
CA ASP A 87 14.71 24.95 1.91
C ASP A 87 13.55 25.56 1.10
N THR A 88 13.68 25.62 -0.23
CA THR A 88 12.65 26.19 -1.11
C THR A 88 11.40 25.32 -1.13
N PHE A 89 11.60 24.01 -1.27
CA PHE A 89 10.51 23.03 -1.28
C PHE A 89 9.85 22.93 0.09
N GLN A 90 10.65 22.89 1.16
CA GLN A 90 10.12 22.92 2.53
C GLN A 90 9.25 24.16 2.77
N ASN A 91 9.75 25.36 2.43
CA ASN A 91 9.01 26.60 2.61
C ASN A 91 7.70 26.62 1.81
N THR A 92 7.71 26.04 0.62
CA THR A 92 6.52 25.89 -0.22
C THR A 92 5.49 24.98 0.43
N CYS A 93 5.90 23.82 0.96
CA CYS A 93 5.01 22.91 1.70
C CYS A 93 4.48 23.55 2.98
N LYS A 94 5.33 24.28 3.73
CA LYS A 94 4.92 25.04 4.92
C LYS A 94 3.82 26.04 4.60
N ASN A 95 3.95 26.79 3.51
CA ASN A 95 2.94 27.75 3.08
C ASN A 95 1.63 27.05 2.67
N CYS A 96 1.69 25.89 2.00
CA CYS A 96 0.49 25.14 1.64
C CYS A 96 -0.29 24.65 2.87
N VAL A 97 0.41 24.04 3.83
CA VAL A 97 -0.17 23.59 5.10
C VAL A 97 -0.74 24.79 5.88
N LYS A 98 0.01 25.88 5.97
CA LYS A 98 -0.42 27.11 6.63
C LYS A 98 -1.68 27.70 5.99
N ASN A 99 -1.74 27.78 4.66
CA ASN A 99 -2.91 28.29 3.95
C ASN A 99 -4.17 27.44 4.18
N LEU A 100 -4.03 26.12 4.34
CA LEU A 100 -5.15 25.25 4.66
C LEU A 100 -5.71 25.51 6.08
N VAL A 101 -4.82 25.77 7.04
CA VAL A 101 -5.17 26.14 8.41
C VAL A 101 -5.82 27.54 8.43
N GLU A 102 -5.14 28.55 7.89
CA GLU A 102 -5.62 29.95 7.90
C GLU A 102 -6.90 30.15 7.08
N GLY A 103 -7.10 29.36 6.03
CA GLY A 103 -8.31 29.37 5.20
C GLY A 103 -9.53 28.75 5.87
N ASN A 104 -9.39 28.10 7.04
CA ASN A 104 -10.45 27.38 7.73
C ASN A 104 -10.47 27.70 9.22
N CYS A 105 -11.48 28.45 9.68
CA CYS A 105 -11.55 28.94 11.07
C CYS A 105 -11.67 27.85 12.16
N VAL A 106 -11.93 26.60 11.80
CA VAL A 106 -12.14 25.47 12.74
C VAL A 106 -10.92 24.54 12.77
N ILE A 107 -9.97 24.70 11.84
CA ILE A 107 -8.84 23.79 11.68
C ILE A 107 -7.61 24.45 12.29
N ASP A 108 -7.05 23.79 13.29
CA ASP A 108 -5.83 24.19 13.99
C ASP A 108 -4.60 23.39 13.53
N PHE A 109 -4.82 22.30 12.79
CA PHE A 109 -3.81 21.28 12.56
C PHE A 109 -4.04 20.50 11.26
N VAL A 110 -3.00 20.38 10.43
CA VAL A 110 -3.00 19.69 9.13
C VAL A 110 -1.64 19.01 8.92
N PHE A 111 -1.63 17.79 8.40
CA PHE A 111 -0.41 17.05 8.05
C PHE A 111 0.14 17.44 6.68
N LEU A 112 1.43 17.20 6.46
CA LEU A 112 2.02 16.99 5.13
C LEU A 112 2.19 15.49 4.92
N LEU A 113 1.52 14.91 3.92
CA LEU A 113 1.66 13.52 3.53
C LEU A 113 2.48 13.42 2.25
N THR A 114 3.54 12.63 2.27
CA THR A 114 4.36 12.34 1.10
C THR A 114 4.28 10.88 0.70
N LEU A 115 4.36 10.61 -0.59
CA LEU A 115 4.49 9.26 -1.16
C LEU A 115 5.63 9.24 -2.17
N ASP A 116 6.53 8.26 -2.08
CA ASP A 116 7.51 8.02 -3.14
C ASP A 116 6.87 7.18 -4.26
N PRO A 117 6.67 7.75 -5.46
CA PRO A 117 6.03 7.04 -6.56
C PRO A 117 6.89 5.93 -7.16
N TYR A 118 8.23 5.98 -7.01
CA TYR A 118 9.13 4.95 -7.55
C TYR A 118 9.15 3.69 -6.67
N MET A 119 8.93 3.84 -5.36
CA MET A 119 8.79 2.70 -4.45
C MET A 119 7.58 1.82 -4.78
N LEU A 120 6.56 2.38 -5.46
CA LEU A 120 5.38 1.65 -5.92
C LEU A 120 5.73 0.56 -6.94
N GLU A 121 6.77 0.74 -7.77
CA GLU A 121 7.22 -0.28 -8.74
C GLU A 121 7.71 -1.55 -8.04
N PHE A 122 8.19 -1.42 -6.80
CA PHE A 122 8.62 -2.53 -5.95
C PHE A 122 7.50 -3.06 -5.04
N GLY A 123 6.28 -2.56 -5.19
CA GLY A 123 5.14 -2.91 -4.34
C GLY A 123 5.21 -2.33 -2.93
N ILE A 124 6.01 -1.29 -2.71
CA ILE A 124 6.21 -0.64 -1.42
C ILE A 124 5.38 0.64 -1.37
N LEU A 125 4.46 0.73 -0.40
CA LEU A 125 3.72 1.95 -0.08
C LEU A 125 4.51 2.78 0.94
N ASP A 126 5.40 3.64 0.46
CA ASP A 126 6.23 4.49 1.33
C ASP A 126 5.55 5.83 1.63
N PHE A 127 4.52 5.77 2.46
CA PHE A 127 3.87 6.95 3.00
C PHE A 127 4.64 7.51 4.19
N LYS A 128 4.86 8.83 4.19
CA LYS A 128 5.41 9.54 5.36
C LYS A 128 4.54 10.75 5.67
N ALA A 129 4.19 10.90 6.93
CA ALA A 129 3.45 12.05 7.41
C ALA A 129 4.38 12.97 8.20
N PHE A 130 4.18 14.27 8.07
CA PHE A 130 4.92 15.29 8.80
C PHE A 130 3.98 16.33 9.37
N THR A 131 4.35 16.87 10.52
CA THR A 131 3.65 17.96 11.21
C THR A 131 4.59 19.12 11.43
N LEU A 132 4.06 20.35 11.44
CA LEU A 132 4.85 21.52 11.78
C LEU A 132 4.99 21.67 13.29
N ASP A 133 6.22 21.66 13.76
CA ASP A 133 6.51 21.95 15.16
C ASP A 133 6.19 23.42 15.48
N VAL A 134 5.59 23.66 16.64
CA VAL A 134 5.15 24.99 17.04
C VAL A 134 6.34 25.89 17.38
N GLU A 135 7.41 25.33 17.94
CA GLU A 135 8.59 26.04 18.43
C GLU A 135 9.64 26.21 17.33
N THR A 136 10.02 25.13 16.65
CA THR A 136 11.10 25.15 15.64
C THR A 136 10.61 25.57 14.27
N LYS A 137 9.30 25.48 13.99
CA LYS A 137 8.71 25.64 12.66
C LYS A 137 9.29 24.67 11.62
N GLU A 138 9.85 23.55 12.07
CA GLU A 138 10.36 22.48 11.22
C GLU A 138 9.34 21.35 11.10
N PHE A 139 9.50 20.53 10.07
CA PHE A 139 8.70 19.33 9.90
C PHE A 139 9.24 18.22 10.79
N ILE A 140 8.38 17.68 11.64
CA ILE A 140 8.64 16.49 12.45
C ILE A 140 7.81 15.35 11.88
N GLU A 141 8.45 14.17 11.73
CA GLU A 141 7.77 12.97 11.25
C GLU A 141 6.69 12.52 12.23
N ALA A 142 5.54 12.12 11.67
CA ALA A 142 4.39 11.63 12.39
C ALA A 142 3.96 10.26 11.86
N SER A 143 3.19 9.54 12.65
CA SER A 143 2.73 8.19 12.29
C SER A 143 1.63 8.26 11.24
N VAL A 144 1.73 7.40 10.23
CA VAL A 144 0.68 7.15 9.24
C VAL A 144 0.24 5.69 9.33
N GLU A 145 -1.06 5.46 9.34
CA GLU A 145 -1.65 4.13 9.41
C GLU A 145 -2.74 3.99 8.33
N ILE A 146 -2.86 2.80 7.74
CA ILE A 146 -3.96 2.50 6.83
C ILE A 146 -5.10 1.92 7.65
N ASN A 147 -6.21 2.65 7.70
CA ASN A 147 -7.43 2.21 8.35
C ASN A 147 -8.06 1.10 7.50
N SER A 148 -7.83 -0.15 7.91
CA SER A 148 -8.31 -1.32 7.19
C SER A 148 -9.65 -1.76 7.78
N ASP A 149 -10.73 -1.11 7.35
CA ASP A 149 -12.07 -1.51 7.80
C ASP A 149 -12.34 -2.98 7.39
N PRO A 150 -12.79 -3.86 8.33
CA PRO A 150 -12.99 -5.28 8.03
C PRO A 150 -13.98 -5.54 6.88
N TYR A 151 -14.97 -4.66 6.69
CA TYR A 151 -15.94 -4.79 5.62
C TYR A 151 -15.33 -4.42 4.26
N GLU A 152 -14.62 -3.30 4.17
CA GLU A 152 -13.87 -2.89 2.97
C GLU A 152 -12.84 -3.95 2.57
N MET A 153 -12.07 -4.45 3.54
CA MET A 153 -11.08 -5.51 3.29
C MET A 153 -11.73 -6.79 2.79
N LYS A 154 -12.90 -7.16 3.31
CA LYS A 154 -13.66 -8.33 2.82
C LYS A 154 -14.11 -8.13 1.37
N GLN A 155 -14.56 -6.94 1.01
CA GLN A 155 -14.94 -6.62 -0.37
C GLN A 155 -13.73 -6.66 -1.31
N LEU A 156 -12.61 -6.04 -0.91
CA LEU A 156 -11.36 -6.06 -1.67
C LEU A 156 -10.87 -7.50 -1.91
N LEU A 157 -10.83 -8.33 -0.87
CA LEU A 157 -10.46 -9.74 -1.00
C LEU A 157 -11.39 -10.52 -1.93
N THR A 158 -12.69 -10.19 -1.91
CA THR A 158 -13.67 -10.81 -2.81
C THR A 158 -13.43 -10.39 -4.26
N LEU A 159 -13.14 -9.11 -4.50
CA LEU A 159 -12.80 -8.59 -5.82
C LEU A 159 -11.51 -9.23 -6.36
N LEU A 160 -10.45 -9.30 -5.54
CA LEU A 160 -9.17 -9.92 -5.92
C LEU A 160 -9.34 -11.41 -6.27
N LYS A 161 -10.17 -12.15 -5.53
CA LYS A 161 -10.46 -13.57 -5.84
C LYS A 161 -11.17 -13.74 -7.18
N ASN A 162 -11.97 -12.76 -7.57
CA ASN A 162 -12.79 -12.81 -8.78
C ASN A 162 -12.13 -12.13 -9.99
N THR A 163 -10.94 -11.53 -9.81
CA THR A 163 -10.23 -10.83 -10.88
C THR A 163 -9.21 -11.79 -11.53
N PRO A 164 -9.37 -12.12 -12.83
CA PRO A 164 -8.46 -13.01 -13.53
C PRO A 164 -7.01 -12.50 -13.52
N GLY A 165 -6.07 -13.36 -13.17
CA GLY A 165 -4.64 -13.06 -13.19
C GLY A 165 -4.09 -12.40 -11.93
N VAL A 166 -4.90 -12.12 -10.91
CA VAL A 166 -4.43 -11.63 -9.59
C VAL A 166 -4.89 -12.52 -8.43
N GLU A 167 -5.51 -13.66 -8.73
CA GLU A 167 -6.02 -14.58 -7.71
C GLU A 167 -4.89 -15.14 -6.85
N PHE A 168 -3.66 -15.19 -7.38
CA PHE A 168 -2.48 -15.64 -6.66
C PHE A 168 -2.07 -14.73 -5.50
N LEU A 169 -2.54 -13.47 -5.46
CA LEU A 169 -2.30 -12.54 -4.36
C LEU A 169 -3.12 -12.90 -3.10
N VAL A 170 -4.22 -13.63 -3.29
CA VAL A 170 -5.17 -13.99 -2.23
C VAL A 170 -5.32 -15.50 -2.03
N LYS A 171 -4.83 -16.30 -2.97
CA LYS A 171 -4.75 -17.75 -2.84
C LYS A 171 -3.39 -18.12 -2.24
N PRO A 172 -3.33 -19.07 -1.30
CA PRO A 172 -2.06 -19.66 -0.89
C PRO A 172 -1.33 -20.17 -2.14
N PRO A 173 0.01 -20.04 -2.22
CA PRO A 173 0.76 -20.47 -3.39
C PRO A 173 0.42 -21.93 -3.68
N LEU A 174 -0.09 -22.19 -4.89
CA LEU A 174 -0.31 -23.55 -5.34
C LEU A 174 1.05 -24.25 -5.33
N PRO A 175 1.18 -25.39 -4.66
CA PRO A 175 2.42 -26.15 -4.73
C PRO A 175 2.69 -26.50 -6.20
N ASN A 176 3.87 -26.13 -6.71
CA ASN A 176 4.20 -26.34 -8.12
C ASN A 176 4.39 -27.83 -8.42
N CYS A 177 3.30 -28.51 -8.80
CA CYS A 177 3.30 -29.92 -9.17
C CYS A 177 4.17 -30.22 -10.39
N ASN A 178 4.33 -29.27 -11.32
CA ASN A 178 5.10 -29.48 -12.54
C ASN A 178 6.59 -29.58 -12.23
N ALA A 179 7.13 -28.64 -11.45
CA ALA A 179 8.53 -28.69 -10.99
C ALA A 179 8.80 -29.94 -10.13
N LEU A 180 7.83 -30.35 -9.30
CA LEU A 180 7.94 -31.57 -8.50
C LEU A 180 7.95 -32.83 -9.37
N THR A 181 7.17 -32.86 -10.45
CA THR A 181 7.11 -33.98 -11.40
C THR A 181 8.43 -34.12 -12.16
N GLU A 182 8.97 -33.02 -12.69
CA GLU A 182 10.28 -33.00 -13.35
C GLU A 182 11.41 -33.46 -12.40
N THR A 183 11.34 -33.04 -11.13
CA THR A 183 12.30 -33.47 -10.10
C THR A 183 12.18 -34.98 -9.83
N LEU A 184 10.97 -35.52 -9.75
CA LEU A 184 10.74 -36.96 -9.57
C LEU A 184 11.26 -37.80 -10.75
N GLU A 185 11.06 -37.33 -11.97
CA GLU A 185 11.59 -37.96 -13.18
C GLU A 185 13.13 -37.95 -13.19
N THR A 186 13.73 -36.83 -12.81
CA THR A 186 15.19 -36.68 -12.73
C THR A 186 15.80 -37.65 -11.72
N TYR A 187 15.24 -37.76 -10.51
CA TYR A 187 15.70 -38.74 -9.52
C TYR A 187 15.53 -40.17 -10.00
N THR A 188 14.45 -40.47 -10.74
CA THR A 188 14.22 -41.81 -11.31
C THR A 188 15.28 -42.16 -12.35
N LYS A 189 15.68 -41.21 -13.21
CA LYS A 189 16.77 -41.38 -14.18
C LYS A 189 18.12 -41.58 -13.50
N LEU A 190 18.45 -40.75 -12.50
CA LEU A 190 19.71 -40.85 -11.75
C LEU A 190 19.87 -42.20 -11.03
N ILE A 191 18.78 -42.79 -10.52
CA ILE A 191 18.80 -44.13 -9.94
C ILE A 191 19.17 -45.19 -11.00
N GLN A 192 18.62 -45.08 -12.22
CA GLN A 192 18.91 -46.00 -13.30
C GLN A 192 20.37 -45.90 -13.76
N GLU A 193 20.91 -44.69 -13.84
CA GLU A 193 22.25 -44.38 -14.35
C GLU A 193 23.38 -44.72 -13.34
N HIS A 194 23.14 -44.59 -12.04
CA HIS A 194 24.18 -44.84 -11.05
C HIS A 194 24.40 -46.34 -10.78
N LYS A 195 25.68 -46.78 -10.87
CA LYS A 195 26.11 -48.16 -10.54
C LYS A 195 26.44 -48.37 -9.05
N ASN A 196 26.50 -47.30 -8.26
CA ASN A 196 26.86 -47.36 -6.84
C ASN A 196 25.61 -47.57 -5.97
N GLU A 197 25.58 -48.68 -5.21
CA GLU A 197 24.42 -49.05 -4.38
C GLU A 197 24.14 -48.09 -3.23
N ILE A 198 25.17 -47.48 -2.64
CA ILE A 198 25.01 -46.50 -1.55
C ILE A 198 24.32 -45.24 -2.09
N ILE A 199 24.76 -44.76 -3.26
CA ILE A 199 24.17 -43.59 -3.92
C ILE A 199 22.73 -43.90 -4.36
N ARG A 200 22.48 -45.07 -4.93
CA ARG A 200 21.13 -45.51 -5.29
C ARG A 200 20.19 -45.50 -4.10
N LYS A 201 20.62 -46.05 -2.95
CA LYS A 201 19.79 -46.07 -1.73
C LYS A 201 19.41 -44.66 -1.27
N VAL A 202 20.37 -43.74 -1.23
CA VAL A 202 20.12 -42.33 -0.86
C VAL A 202 19.16 -41.64 -1.84
N LEU A 203 19.31 -41.89 -3.14
CA LEU A 203 18.39 -41.36 -4.16
C LEU A 203 16.98 -41.96 -4.02
N GLN A 204 16.87 -43.25 -3.70
CA GLN A 204 15.60 -43.95 -3.45
C GLN A 204 14.87 -43.38 -2.23
N ASP A 205 15.60 -43.11 -1.15
CA ASP A 205 15.06 -42.53 0.09
C ASP A 205 14.52 -41.12 -0.17
N LYS A 206 15.29 -40.28 -0.88
CA LYS A 206 14.85 -38.94 -1.29
C LYS A 206 13.66 -38.96 -2.23
N LEU A 207 13.65 -39.87 -3.21
CA LEU A 207 12.51 -40.04 -4.13
C LEU A 207 11.24 -40.43 -3.37
N THR A 208 11.35 -41.26 -2.34
CA THR A 208 10.22 -41.68 -1.50
C THR A 208 9.63 -40.50 -0.73
N VAL A 209 10.47 -39.62 -0.19
CA VAL A 209 10.03 -38.38 0.48
C VAL A 209 9.33 -37.46 -0.51
N LEU A 210 9.91 -37.23 -1.69
CA LEU A 210 9.32 -36.37 -2.73
C LEU A 210 7.96 -36.89 -3.22
N ARG A 211 7.79 -38.22 -3.34
CA ARG A 211 6.50 -38.83 -3.68
C ARG A 211 5.45 -38.57 -2.60
N LYS A 212 5.80 -38.73 -1.32
CA LYS A 212 4.89 -38.40 -0.21
C LYS A 212 4.47 -36.92 -0.22
N VAL A 213 5.41 -36.02 -0.53
CA VAL A 213 5.10 -34.58 -0.68
C VAL A 213 4.13 -34.35 -1.84
N ARG A 214 4.34 -34.99 -3.00
CA ARG A 214 3.41 -34.92 -4.14
C ARG A 214 2.02 -35.42 -3.76
N ASP A 215 1.93 -36.57 -3.10
CA ASP A 215 0.66 -37.18 -2.73
C ASP A 215 -0.09 -36.31 -1.71
N GLY A 216 0.64 -35.66 -0.79
CA GLY A 216 0.07 -34.67 0.14
C GLY A 216 -0.42 -33.39 -0.57
N ILE A 217 0.30 -32.92 -1.58
CA ILE A 217 -0.11 -31.79 -2.42
C ILE A 217 -1.38 -32.12 -3.21
N LEU A 218 -1.43 -33.31 -3.84
CA LEU A 218 -2.59 -33.74 -4.62
C LEU A 218 -3.84 -33.88 -3.73
N ALA A 219 -3.70 -34.49 -2.54
CA ALA A 219 -4.79 -34.57 -1.58
C ALA A 219 -5.30 -33.19 -1.12
N PHE A 220 -4.39 -32.21 -0.98
CA PHE A 220 -4.76 -30.83 -0.68
C PHE A 220 -5.52 -30.15 -1.83
N LEU A 221 -5.11 -30.37 -3.08
CA LEU A 221 -5.79 -29.83 -4.25
C LEU A 221 -7.18 -30.43 -4.44
N ASP A 222 -7.34 -31.75 -4.25
CA ASP A 222 -8.64 -32.44 -4.33
C ASP A 222 -9.59 -31.95 -3.23
N ALA A 223 -9.09 -31.68 -2.03
CA ALA A 223 -9.89 -31.14 -0.92
C ALA A 223 -10.38 -29.70 -1.15
N GLN A 224 -9.73 -28.93 -2.04
CA GLN A 224 -10.12 -27.57 -2.38
C GLN A 224 -11.15 -27.49 -3.52
N ASN A 225 -11.42 -28.59 -4.22
CA ASN A 225 -12.46 -28.70 -5.26
C ASN A 225 -13.51 -29.78 -4.89
N PRO A 226 -14.29 -29.62 -3.81
CA PRO A 226 -15.44 -30.49 -3.61
C PRO A 226 -16.50 -30.17 -4.67
N LEU A 227 -16.90 -31.20 -5.43
CA LEU A 227 -18.08 -31.17 -6.30
C LEU A 227 -19.34 -30.70 -5.56
#